data_AF-A0A0Q7Y0C8-F1
#
_entry.id   AF-A0A0Q7Y0C8-F1
#
_cell.length_a   1.000
_cell.length_b   1.000
_cell.length_c   1.000
_cell.angle_alpha   90.00
_cell.angle_beta   90.00
_cell.angle_gamma   90.00
#
_symmetry.space_group_name_H-M   'P 1'
#
loop_
_entity.id
_entity.type
_entity.pdbx_description
1 polymer ?
#
loop_
_entity_poly.entity_id
_entity_poly.type
_entity_poly.pdbx_seq_one_letter_code
_entity_poly.pdbx_strand_id
1 'polypeptide(L)'
;MAGHAALGEISPGKDIRDRLILALYAQLKAERDTREALEYVIRKGAISPEVLEAIAADPIPGAAEADIAAVDKIVSMDRTKTQGRHQEERAQ
;
A
#
# COMPACT_ATOMS: atom_id res chain seq x y z
N MET A 1 -31.86 14.80 -24.57
CA MET A 1 -31.71 13.34 -24.69
C MET A 1 -30.34 12.96 -24.16
N ALA A 2 -30.32 12.25 -23.04
CA ALA A 2 -29.20 11.59 -22.37
C ALA A 2 -27.98 12.45 -21.96
N GLY A 3 -28.14 13.16 -20.84
CA GLY A 3 -27.02 13.66 -20.02
C GLY A 3 -26.23 12.52 -19.39
N HIS A 4 -24.94 12.78 -19.18
CA HIS A 4 -23.92 11.88 -18.66
C HIS A 4 -24.40 11.06 -17.46
N ALA A 5 -24.68 9.78 -17.70
CA ALA A 5 -24.98 8.83 -16.65
C ALA A 5 -23.69 8.40 -15.92
N ALA A 6 -23.65 8.74 -14.64
CA ALA A 6 -23.15 7.89 -13.56
C ALA A 6 -21.73 7.31 -13.71
N LEU A 7 -20.71 8.16 -13.58
CA LEU A 7 -19.55 7.76 -12.79
C LEU A 7 -19.89 8.14 -11.34
N GLY A 8 -20.38 7.15 -10.59
CA GLY A 8 -20.81 7.30 -9.21
C GLY A 8 -19.77 8.07 -8.40
N GLU A 9 -20.24 9.07 -7.67
CA GLU A 9 -19.40 9.97 -6.89
C GLU A 9 -18.43 9.19 -6.01
N ILE A 10 -17.15 9.21 -6.38
CA ILE A 10 -16.09 8.63 -5.56
C ILE A 10 -15.90 9.60 -4.39
N SER A 11 -16.50 9.27 -3.25
CA SER A 11 -16.28 10.04 -2.02
C SER A 11 -14.77 10.13 -1.75
N PRO A 12 -14.22 11.33 -1.48
CA PRO A 12 -12.78 11.55 -1.37
C PRO A 12 -12.10 10.80 -0.21
N GLY A 13 -12.86 10.16 0.70
CA GLY A 13 -12.30 9.20 1.67
C GLY A 13 -11.96 7.84 1.05
N LYS A 14 -12.88 7.32 0.23
CA LYS A 14 -12.75 6.00 -0.44
C LYS A 14 -11.55 5.97 -1.39
N ASP A 15 -11.31 7.07 -2.09
CA ASP A 15 -10.20 7.23 -3.02
C ASP A 15 -8.82 7.14 -2.35
N ILE A 16 -8.65 7.67 -1.13
CA ILE A 16 -7.35 7.64 -0.44
C ILE A 16 -7.04 6.24 0.08
N ARG A 17 -8.01 5.56 0.70
CA ARG A 17 -7.82 4.18 1.18
C ARG A 17 -7.51 3.23 0.02
N ASP A 18 -8.29 3.30 -1.05
CA ASP A 18 -8.11 2.41 -2.20
C ASP A 18 -6.74 2.64 -2.86
N ARG A 19 -6.29 3.90 -2.97
CA ARG A 19 -4.93 4.22 -3.42
C ARG A 19 -3.85 3.68 -2.49
N LEU A 20 -4.02 3.79 -1.17
CA LEU A 20 -3.08 3.23 -0.21
C LEU A 20 -3.00 1.70 -0.33
N ILE A 21 -4.14 1.02 -0.47
CA ILE A 21 -4.18 -0.44 -0.69
C ILE A 21 -3.43 -0.82 -1.97
N LEU A 22 -3.67 -0.11 -3.08
CA LEU A 22 -2.97 -0.37 -4.34
C LEU A 22 -1.47 -0.11 -4.24
N ALA A 23 -1.06 0.96 -3.56
CA ALA A 23 0.35 1.28 -3.33
C ALA A 23 1.05 0.18 -2.52
N LEU A 24 0.44 -0.23 -1.40
CA LEU A 24 0.98 -1.30 -0.55
C LEU A 24 1.02 -2.64 -1.29
N TYR A 25 0.00 -2.95 -2.10
CA TYR A 25 -0.02 -4.14 -2.94
C TYR A 25 1.12 -4.12 -3.97
N ALA A 26 1.32 -2.98 -4.66
CA ALA A 26 2.38 -2.83 -5.64
C ALA A 26 3.77 -2.99 -5.01
N GLN A 27 3.97 -2.40 -3.83
CA GLN A 27 5.22 -2.56 -3.06
C GLN A 27 5.46 -4.02 -2.67
N LEU A 28 4.45 -4.71 -2.14
CA LEU A 28 4.56 -6.12 -1.77
C LEU A 28 4.85 -7.02 -2.98
N LYS A 29 4.25 -6.72 -4.13
CA LYS A 29 4.53 -7.44 -5.37
C LYS A 29 5.98 -7.25 -5.80
N ALA A 30 6.47 -6.01 -5.84
CA ALA A 30 7.85 -5.73 -6.22
C ALA A 30 8.88 -6.42 -5.30
N GLU A 31 8.57 -6.49 -4.00
CA GLU A 31 9.39 -7.20 -3.01
C GLU A 31 9.46 -8.70 -3.30
N ARG A 32 8.32 -9.33 -3.62
CA ARG A 32 8.26 -10.75 -4.00
C ARG A 32 8.99 -11.04 -5.30
N ASP A 33 8.81 -10.21 -6.32
CA ASP A 33 9.49 -10.35 -7.61
C ASP A 33 11.01 -10.25 -7.43
N THR A 34 11.48 -9.33 -6.57
CA THR A 34 12.90 -9.20 -6.21
C THR A 34 13.42 -10.42 -5.48
N ARG A 35 12.67 -10.94 -4.50
CA ARG A 35 13.02 -12.17 -3.76
C ARG A 35 13.14 -13.36 -4.71
N GLU A 36 12.17 -13.54 -5.61
CA GLU A 36 12.19 -14.66 -6.57
C GLU A 36 13.42 -14.60 -7.48
N ALA A 37 13.76 -13.40 -7.98
CA ALA A 37 14.95 -13.20 -8.79
C ALA A 37 16.24 -13.51 -8.00
N LEU A 38 16.34 -13.04 -6.74
CA LEU A 38 17.47 -13.33 -5.86
C LEU A 38 17.61 -14.83 -5.58
N GLU A 39 16.52 -15.51 -5.23
CA GLU A 39 16.52 -16.95 -5.02
C GLU A 39 16.97 -17.72 -6.27
N TYR A 40 16.50 -17.30 -7.45
CA TYR A 40 16.92 -17.90 -8.71
C TYR A 40 18.43 -17.79 -8.92
N VAL A 41 19.02 -16.60 -8.78
CA VAL A 41 20.46 -16.41 -9.00
C VAL A 41 21.30 -17.12 -7.94
N ILE A 42 20.84 -17.18 -6.69
CA ILE A 42 21.48 -17.96 -5.61
C ILE A 42 21.50 -19.45 -5.98
N ARG A 43 20.37 -20.02 -6.39
CA ARG A 43 20.29 -21.43 -6.81
C ARG A 43 21.17 -21.75 -8.02
N LYS A 44 21.47 -20.77 -8.86
CA LYS A 44 22.37 -20.91 -10.01
C LYS A 44 23.84 -20.66 -9.68
N GLY A 45 24.17 -20.28 -8.44
CA GLY A 45 25.53 -19.91 -8.05
C GLY A 45 26.04 -18.67 -8.79
N ALA A 46 25.14 -17.82 -9.28
CA ALA A 46 25.46 -16.65 -10.09
C ALA A 46 25.73 -15.37 -9.27
N ILE A 47 25.82 -15.51 -7.94
CA ILE A 47 26.11 -14.43 -6.99
C ILE A 47 27.23 -14.89 -6.05
N SER A 48 28.19 -14.02 -5.76
CA SER A 48 29.31 -14.36 -4.90
C SER A 48 28.94 -14.23 -3.41
N PRO A 49 29.63 -14.96 -2.50
CA PRO A 49 29.42 -14.84 -1.06
C PRO A 49 29.58 -13.40 -0.56
N GLU A 50 30.57 -12.66 -1.07
CA GLU A 50 30.86 -11.28 -0.66
C GLU A 50 29.69 -10.33 -1.01
N VAL A 51 29.02 -10.58 -2.14
CA VAL A 51 27.83 -9.81 -2.52
C VAL A 51 26.64 -10.16 -1.61
N LEU A 52 26.48 -11.44 -1.24
CA LEU A 52 25.45 -11.85 -0.28
C LEU A 52 25.68 -11.24 1.10
N GLU A 53 26.93 -11.18 1.55
CA GLU A 53 27.32 -10.52 2.80
C GLU A 53 27.04 -9.02 2.74
N ALA A 54 27.35 -8.35 1.63
CA ALA A 54 27.05 -6.94 1.44
C ALA A 54 25.53 -6.67 1.47
N ILE A 55 24.72 -7.52 0.83
CA ILE A 55 23.26 -7.43 0.88
C ILE A 55 22.75 -7.64 2.31
N ALA A 56 23.28 -8.63 3.03
CA ALA A 56 22.86 -8.94 4.40
C ALA A 56 23.26 -7.85 5.42
N ALA A 57 24.36 -7.14 5.14
CA ALA A 57 24.84 -6.03 5.97
C ALA A 57 24.13 -4.71 5.66
N ASP A 58 23.39 -4.61 4.56
CA ASP A 58 22.65 -3.40 4.20
C ASP A 58 21.53 -3.14 5.23
N PRO A 59 21.55 -1.98 5.92
CA PRO A 59 20.56 -1.69 6.95
C PRO A 59 19.15 -1.59 6.34
N ILE A 60 18.23 -2.40 6.85
CA ILE A 60 16.81 -2.25 6.54
C ILE A 60 16.30 -1.02 7.31
N PRO A 61 15.79 0.02 6.63
CA PRO A 61 15.12 1.11 7.32
C PRO A 61 13.93 0.54 8.09
N GLY A 62 13.97 0.59 9.42
CA GLY A 62 12.80 0.27 10.22
C GLY A 62 11.68 1.24 9.87
N ALA A 63 10.44 0.76 9.84
CA ALA A 63 9.29 1.67 9.76
C ALA A 63 9.38 2.63 10.96
N ALA A 64 9.57 3.92 10.68
CA ALA A 64 9.65 4.88 11.76
C ALA A 64 8.27 4.97 12.43
N GLU A 65 8.22 5.26 13.73
CA GLU A 65 6.94 5.51 14.42
C GLU A 65 6.10 6.58 13.70
N ALA A 66 6.77 7.54 13.05
CA ALA A 66 6.14 8.56 12.22
C ALA A 66 5.41 7.98 10.99
N ASP A 67 5.95 6.94 10.35
CA ASP A 67 5.34 6.30 9.18
C ASP A 67 4.06 5.56 9.59
N ILE A 68 4.11 4.85 10.72
CA ILE A 68 2.97 4.14 11.30
C ILE A 68 1.88 5.15 11.69
N ALA A 69 2.25 6.23 12.38
CA ALA A 69 1.32 7.28 12.78
C ALA A 69 0.67 7.99 11.58
N ALA A 70 1.42 8.19 10.49
CA ALA A 70 0.89 8.77 9.26
C ALA A 70 -0.17 7.86 8.61
N VAL A 71 0.09 6.54 8.56
CA VAL A 71 -0.88 5.55 8.06
C VAL A 71 -2.12 5.51 8.94
N ASP A 72 -1.95 5.45 10.26
CA ASP A 72 -3.07 5.42 11.22
C ASP A 72 -3.97 6.65 11.09
N LYS A 73 -3.39 7.84 10.88
CA LYS A 73 -4.15 9.06 10.61
C LYS A 73 -5.00 8.94 9.36
N ILE A 74 -4.44 8.43 8.25
CA ILE A 74 -5.16 8.24 6.99
C ILE A 74 -6.33 7.28 7.17
N VAL A 75 -6.10 6.14 7.84
CA VAL A 75 -7.13 5.14 8.13
C VAL A 75 -8.24 5.72 9.00
N SER A 76 -7.88 6.48 10.04
CA SER A 76 -8.84 7.09 10.97
C SER A 76 -9.73 8.15 10.29
N MET A 77 -9.13 8.98 9.43
CA MET A 77 -9.86 9.98 8.64
C MET A 77 -10.87 9.34 7.70
N ASP A 78 -10.58 8.16 7.15
CA ASP A 78 -11.51 7.49 6.26
C ASP A 78 -12.66 6.77 7.00
N ARG A 79 -12.40 6.26 8.21
CA ARG A 79 -13.47 5.70 9.08
C ARG A 79 -14.51 6.75 9.45
N THR A 80 -14.09 7.95 9.85
CA THR A 80 -15.00 9.04 10.23
C THR A 80 -15.86 9.51 9.06
N LYS A 81 -15.29 9.66 7.85
CA LYS A 81 -16.03 9.99 6.62
C LYS A 81 -17.05 8.92 6.22
N THR A 82 -16.78 7.66 6.51
CA THR A 82 -17.71 6.56 6.22
C THR A 82 -18.87 6.54 7.22
N GLN A 83 -18.60 6.82 8.50
CA GLN A 83 -19.62 6.88 9.55
C GLN A 83 -20.58 8.08 9.41
N GLY A 84 -20.09 9.25 8.97
CA GLY A 84 -20.93 10.42 8.73
C GLY A 84 -21.98 10.17 7.64
N ARG A 85 -21.57 9.55 6.52
CA ARG A 85 -22.49 9.17 5.42
C ARG A 85 -23.59 8.20 5.86
N HIS A 86 -23.26 7.22 6.70
CA HIS A 86 -24.25 6.26 7.20
C HIS A 86 -25.24 6.86 8.21
N GLN A 87 -24.91 7.98 8.86
CA GLN A 87 -25.86 8.68 9.76
C GLN A 87 -26.82 9.57 8.98
N GLU A 88 -26.35 10.21 7.90
CA GLU A 88 -27.19 11.01 6.99
C GLU A 88 -28.21 10.16 6.22
N GLU A 89 -27.84 8.95 5.78
CA GLU A 89 -28.75 8.00 5.12
C GLU A 89 -29.84 7.43 6.05
N ARG A 90 -29.63 7.43 7.38
CA ARG A 90 -30.60 6.92 8.36
C ARG A 90 -31.59 7.96 8.86
N ALA A 91 -31.34 9.23 8.58
CA ALA A 91 -32.16 10.36 9.00
C ALA A 91 -33.12 10.85 7.89
N GLN A 92 -33.13 10.19 6.73
CA GLN A 92 -34.06 10.39 5.61
C GLN A 92 -35.02 9.20 5.51
#